data_AF-A0A1C3NZ66-F1
#
_entry.id   AF-A0A1C3NZ66-F1
#
_cell.length_a   1.000
_cell.length_b   1.000
_cell.length_c   1.000
_cell.angle_alpha   90.00
_cell.angle_beta   90.00
_cell.angle_gamma   90.00
#
_symmetry.space_group_name_H-M   'P 1'
#
loop_
_entity.id
_entity.type
_entity.pdbx_description
1 polymer ?
#
loop_
_entity_poly.entity_id
_entity_poly.type
_entity_poly.pdbx_seq_one_letter_code
_entity_poly.pdbx_strand_id
1 'polypeptide(L)'
;MAREVPRFVEPGASVAAGSLIAPMPGTVVRVAVEEGEAVTAGDVVLVLEAMKMEHTVTAPQDGVVVEINARQGQTVDGGYVLAVLAAGEQS
;
A
#
# COMPACT_ATOMS: atom_id res chain seq x y z
N MET A 1 13.91 5.09 37.10
CA MET A 1 14.48 4.34 35.96
C MET A 1 13.49 4.47 34.81
N ALA A 2 13.97 5.00 33.70
CA ALA A 2 13.20 5.39 32.54
C ALA A 2 12.56 4.19 31.85
N ARG A 3 11.32 4.34 31.40
CA ARG A 3 10.88 3.73 30.16
C ARG A 3 10.05 4.78 29.44
N GLU A 4 10.79 5.62 28.74
CA GLU A 4 10.29 6.57 27.76
C GLU A 4 9.54 5.77 26.70
N VAL A 5 8.22 5.84 26.78
CA VAL A 5 7.31 5.34 25.75
C VAL A 5 7.61 6.19 24.50
N PRO A 6 8.04 5.58 23.38
CA PRO A 6 8.23 6.33 22.16
C PRO A 6 6.93 7.06 21.81
N ARG A 7 7.15 8.32 21.47
CA ARG A 7 6.17 9.39 21.32
C ARG A 7 5.59 9.22 19.91
N PHE A 8 4.27 9.32 19.78
CA PHE A 8 3.48 9.23 18.55
C PHE A 8 3.19 7.80 18.02
N VAL A 9 2.04 7.25 18.40
CA VAL A 9 1.21 6.49 17.46
C VAL A 9 0.16 7.47 16.94
N GLU A 10 0.23 7.80 15.65
CA GLU A 10 -0.73 8.72 15.02
C GLU A 10 -2.14 8.10 15.02
N PRO A 11 -3.17 8.86 15.44
CA PRO A 11 -4.53 8.35 15.52
C PRO A 11 -5.19 8.37 14.13
N GLY A 12 -5.56 7.19 13.63
CA GLY A 12 -6.65 7.06 12.66
C GLY A 12 -6.27 6.48 11.30
N ALA A 13 -6.21 5.15 11.21
CA ALA A 13 -6.53 4.44 9.98
C ALA A 13 -7.00 3.03 10.36
N SER A 14 -8.25 2.91 10.81
CA SER A 14 -8.98 1.62 10.73
C SER A 14 -9.35 1.33 9.26
N VAL A 15 -8.33 1.27 8.41
CA VAL A 15 -8.25 0.52 7.16
C VAL A 15 -7.03 -0.35 7.43
N ALA A 16 -7.20 -1.67 7.53
CA ALA A 16 -6.23 -2.60 8.10
C ALA A 16 -4.79 -2.11 7.90
N ALA A 17 -4.06 -1.84 8.99
CA ALA A 17 -2.75 -1.16 8.97
C ALA A 17 -1.84 -1.79 7.91
N GLY A 18 -1.68 -1.12 6.76
CA GLY A 18 -1.00 -1.65 5.57
C GLY A 18 -1.85 -1.82 4.31
N SER A 19 -3.15 -1.47 4.34
CA SER A 19 -3.99 -1.45 3.14
C SER A 19 -3.57 -0.31 2.21
N LEU A 20 -3.12 -0.67 1.00
CA LEU A 20 -2.80 0.26 -0.06
C LEU A 20 -4.09 0.61 -0.80
N ILE A 21 -4.55 1.84 -0.62
CA ILE A 21 -5.74 2.36 -1.29
C ILE A 21 -5.34 3.19 -2.52
N ALA A 22 -6.20 3.17 -3.53
CA ALA A 22 -6.06 4.03 -4.70
C ALA A 22 -6.25 5.50 -4.28
N PRO A 23 -5.21 6.37 -4.39
CA PRO A 23 -5.34 7.77 -4.00
C PRO A 23 -6.23 8.56 -4.95
N MET A 24 -6.34 8.10 -6.20
CA MET A 24 -7.13 8.69 -7.26
C MET A 24 -7.73 7.59 -8.14
N PRO A 25 -8.89 7.81 -8.76
CA PRO A 25 -9.44 6.87 -9.75
C PRO A 25 -8.51 6.76 -10.95
N GLY A 26 -8.31 5.54 -11.44
CA GLY A 26 -7.37 5.26 -12.52
C GLY A 26 -7.45 3.82 -13.00
N THR A 27 -6.63 3.47 -13.99
CA THR A 27 -6.51 2.10 -14.49
C THR A 27 -5.18 1.51 -14.06
N VAL A 28 -5.18 0.32 -13.48
CA VAL A 28 -3.97 -0.39 -13.11
C VAL A 28 -3.25 -0.82 -14.38
N VAL A 29 -2.15 -0.16 -14.73
CA VAL A 29 -1.36 -0.52 -15.93
C VAL A 29 -0.29 -1.54 -15.60
N ARG A 30 0.12 -1.65 -14.34
CA ARG A 30 1.12 -2.61 -13.90
C ARG A 30 0.96 -2.95 -12.42
N VAL A 31 1.13 -4.22 -12.08
CA VAL A 31 1.35 -4.68 -10.70
C VAL A 31 2.80 -5.13 -10.64
N ALA A 32 3.57 -4.61 -9.68
CA ALA A 32 5.01 -4.84 -9.55
C ALA A 32 5.36 -5.83 -8.42
N VAL A 33 4.36 -6.25 -7.64
CA VAL A 33 4.51 -7.18 -6.51
C VAL A 33 3.55 -8.36 -6.66
N GLU A 34 3.81 -9.43 -5.92
CA GLU A 34 2.97 -10.62 -5.87
C GLU A 34 2.49 -10.90 -4.44
N GLU A 35 1.41 -11.68 -4.30
CA GLU A 35 0.93 -12.13 -3.00
C GLU A 35 2.00 -13.01 -2.33
N GLY A 36 2.38 -12.67 -1.10
CA GLY A 36 3.46 -13.29 -0.34
C GLY A 36 4.83 -12.62 -0.52
N GLU A 37 4.96 -11.61 -1.39
CA GLU A 37 6.22 -10.87 -1.59
C GLU A 37 6.51 -9.94 -0.40
N ALA A 38 7.77 -9.89 0.04
CA ALA A 38 8.23 -8.89 0.99
C ALA A 38 8.60 -7.58 0.27
N VAL A 39 8.09 -6.46 0.76
CA VAL A 39 8.31 -5.11 0.23
C VAL A 39 8.92 -4.22 1.30
N THR A 40 9.70 -3.22 0.89
CA THR A 40 10.25 -2.20 1.81
C THR A 40 9.58 -0.85 1.63
N ALA A 41 9.70 0.05 2.61
CA ALA A 41 9.18 1.41 2.49
C ALA A 41 9.77 2.10 1.24
N GLY A 42 8.91 2.52 0.31
CA GLY A 42 9.30 3.10 -0.97
C GLY A 42 9.37 2.11 -2.15
N ASP A 43 9.24 0.80 -1.92
CA ASP A 43 9.14 -0.18 -3.02
C ASP A 43 7.91 0.08 -3.86
N VAL A 44 8.05 -0.17 -5.16
CA VAL A 44 6.95 -0.01 -6.11
C VAL A 44 6.00 -1.19 -5.99
N VAL A 45 4.75 -0.93 -5.66
CA VAL A 45 3.71 -1.95 -5.54
C VAL A 45 2.98 -2.10 -6.87
N LEU A 46 2.54 -0.99 -7.44
CA LEU A 46 1.80 -0.97 -8.69
C LEU A 46 1.84 0.42 -9.34
N VAL A 47 1.40 0.48 -10.59
CA VAL A 47 1.29 1.71 -11.36
C VAL A 47 -0.15 1.88 -11.82
N LEU A 48 -0.72 3.02 -11.50
CA LEU A 48 -2.02 3.48 -11.97
C LEU A 48 -1.82 4.45 -13.12
N GLU A 49 -2.69 4.45 -14.10
CA GLU A 49 -2.78 5.48 -15.13
C GLU A 49 -4.07 6.28 -14.90
N ALA A 50 -3.93 7.58 -14.71
CA ALA A 50 -5.03 8.52 -14.58
C ALA A 50 -4.76 9.74 -15.47
N MET A 51 -5.75 10.16 -16.27
CA MET A 51 -5.66 11.33 -17.14
C MET A 51 -4.42 11.37 -18.06
N LYS A 52 -4.01 10.22 -18.62
CA LYS A 52 -2.79 10.03 -19.44
C LYS A 52 -1.48 10.23 -18.68
N MET A 53 -1.50 10.18 -17.35
CA MET A 53 -0.32 10.21 -16.50
C MET A 53 -0.24 8.94 -15.66
N GLU A 54 0.96 8.38 -15.58
CA GLU A 54 1.25 7.24 -14.73
C GLU A 54 1.57 7.72 -13.30
N HIS A 55 0.91 7.10 -12.33
CA HIS A 55 1.11 7.30 -10.90
C HIS A 55 1.55 5.99 -10.27
N THR A 56 2.79 5.97 -9.84
CA THR A 56 3.38 4.87 -9.10
C THR A 56 2.89 4.89 -7.66
N VAL A 57 2.30 3.79 -7.21
CA VAL A 57 1.93 3.56 -5.82
C VAL A 57 3.05 2.77 -5.17
N THR A 58 3.65 3.34 -4.13
CA THR A 58 4.74 2.72 -3.37
C THR A 58 4.26 2.25 -2.00
N ALA A 59 4.97 1.30 -1.42
CA ALA A 59 4.71 0.82 -0.07
C ALA A 59 5.07 1.92 0.96
N PRO A 60 4.17 2.27 1.88
CA PRO A 60 4.43 3.30 2.89
C PRO A 60 5.39 2.82 3.99
N GLN A 61 5.52 1.50 4.16
CA GLN A 61 6.34 0.85 5.18
C GLN A 61 6.83 -0.51 4.69
N ASP A 62 7.80 -1.09 5.37
CA ASP A 62 8.20 -2.48 5.18
C ASP A 62 7.10 -3.46 5.64
N GLY A 63 6.96 -4.56 4.90
CA GLY A 63 5.95 -5.55 5.17
C GLY A 63 5.90 -6.65 4.12
N VAL A 64 4.89 -7.51 4.24
CA VAL A 64 4.63 -8.57 3.26
C VAL A 64 3.27 -8.34 2.63
N VAL A 65 3.20 -8.46 1.31
CA VAL A 65 1.95 -8.40 0.57
C VAL A 65 1.13 -9.63 0.94
N VAL A 66 0.00 -9.43 1.61
CA VAL A 66 -0.88 -10.54 2.03
C VAL A 66 -2.04 -10.76 1.07
N GLU A 67 -2.43 -9.72 0.32
CA GLU A 67 -3.54 -9.79 -0.61
C GLU A 67 -3.37 -8.75 -1.72
N ILE A 68 -3.69 -9.12 -2.98
CA ILE A 68 -3.73 -8.20 -4.11
C ILE A 68 -5.11 -8.24 -4.77
N ASN A 69 -5.84 -7.13 -4.64
CA ASN A 69 -7.16 -6.93 -5.25
C ASN A 69 -7.10 -6.23 -6.62
N ALA A 70 -6.00 -5.49 -6.87
CA ALA A 70 -5.71 -4.84 -8.13
C ALA A 70 -5.23 -5.84 -9.20
N ARG A 71 -5.63 -5.64 -10.45
CA ARG A 71 -5.20 -6.47 -11.59
C ARG A 71 -4.83 -5.57 -12.74
N GLN A 72 -3.82 -5.94 -13.52
CA GLN A 72 -3.48 -5.20 -14.72
C GLN A 72 -4.70 -5.09 -15.67
N GLY A 73 -4.93 -3.89 -16.20
CA GLY A 73 -6.09 -3.53 -17.02
C GLY A 73 -7.37 -3.22 -16.22
N GLN A 74 -7.37 -3.37 -14.90
CA GLN A 74 -8.55 -3.07 -14.07
C GLN A 74 -8.66 -1.57 -13.81
N THR A 75 -9.84 -1.00 -14.06
CA THR A 75 -10.17 0.36 -13.63
C THR A 75 -10.65 0.33 -12.19
N VAL A 76 -10.10 1.22 -11.36
CA VAL A 76 -10.37 1.33 -9.93
C VAL A 76 -10.76 2.77 -9.60
N ASP A 77 -11.65 2.92 -8.62
CA ASP A 77 -12.05 4.22 -8.10
C ASP A 77 -11.15 4.69 -6.95
N GLY A 78 -11.19 5.99 -6.63
CA GLY A 78 -10.51 6.54 -5.46
C GLY A 78 -11.01 5.88 -4.17
N GLY A 79 -10.08 5.41 -3.34
CA GLY A 79 -10.38 4.66 -2.12
C GLY A 79 -10.54 3.15 -2.31
N TYR A 80 -10.43 2.63 -3.54
CA TYR A 80 -10.40 1.18 -3.78
C TYR A 80 -9.17 0.53 -3.14
N VAL A 81 -9.35 -0.61 -2.47
CA VAL A 81 -8.24 -1.36 -1.87
C VAL A 81 -7.50 -2.08 -2.99
N LEU A 82 -6.26 -1.71 -3.24
CA LEU A 82 -5.42 -2.26 -4.30
C LEU A 82 -4.68 -3.51 -3.84
N ALA A 83 -4.07 -3.42 -2.67
CA ALA A 83 -3.34 -4.51 -2.04
C ALA A 83 -3.32 -4.29 -0.53
N VAL A 84 -3.08 -5.36 0.22
CA VAL A 84 -2.95 -5.31 1.68
C VAL A 84 -1.54 -5.76 2.03
N LEU A 85 -0.84 -4.94 2.79
CA LEU A 85 0.44 -5.27 3.40
C LEU A 85 0.20 -5.65 4.86
N ALA A 86 0.83 -6.72 5.33
CA ALA A 86 1.01 -6.95 6.75
C ALA A 86 2.30 -6.26 7.18
N ALA A 87 2.20 -5.27 8.08
CA ALA A 87 3.36 -4.70 8.72
C ALA A 87 4.14 -5.80 9.44
N GLY A 88 5.47 -5.84 9.25
CA GLY A 88 6.31 -6.59 10.16
C GLY A 88 6.16 -5.95 11.53
N GLU A 89 5.71 -6.70 12.54
CA GLU A 89 5.67 -6.22 13.92
C GLU A 89 7.09 -5.78 14.31
N GLN A 90 7.35 -4.47 14.21
CA GLN A 90 8.59 -3.84 14.63
C GLN A 90 8.57 -3.85 16.16
N SER A 91 9.04 -4.97 16.72
CA SER A 91 9.13 -5.22 18.17
C SER A 91 10.13 -4.31 18.87
#